data_AF-A0A1N7Q4M8-F1
#
_entry.id   AF-A0A1N7Q4M8-F1
#
_cell.length_a   1.000
_cell.length_b   1.000
_cell.length_c   1.000
_cell.angle_alpha   90.00
_cell.angle_beta   90.00
_cell.angle_gamma   90.00
#
_symmetry.space_group_name_H-M   'P 1'
#
loop_
_entity.id
_entity.type
_entity.pdbx_description
1 polymer ?
#
loop_
_entity_poly.entity_id
_entity_poly.type
_entity_poly.pdbx_seq_one_letter_code
_entity_poly.pdbx_strand_id
1 'polypeptide(L)'
;MIKNSSGTILQATQNEDYSVNLGDPSTMNGGYHNHPGTGVNIFSADDIAILIEIARYQAIGNAGNAYMVVVAPGGIHYVMYFNGTHNEIPAYGSYSTGQLDGWNKEQWKKNVDLISDNDISINQRLEQIFLSTLENMGLQNKVILQRVEENKISTINQNSNGTPVPAPCN
;
A
#
# COMPACT_ATOMS: atom_id res chain seq x y z
N MET A 1 10.29 -9.10 4.30
CA MET A 1 10.12 -9.72 5.64
C MET A 1 8.64 -9.87 5.89
N ILE A 2 8.21 -10.86 6.65
CA ILE A 2 6.80 -11.11 7.01
C ILE A 2 6.71 -11.16 8.53
N LYS A 3 5.68 -10.55 9.12
CA LYS A 3 5.34 -10.79 10.53
C LYS A 3 4.18 -11.78 10.58
N ASN A 4 4.46 -12.99 11.03
CA ASN A 4 3.41 -14.02 11.15
C ASN A 4 2.42 -13.67 12.27
N SER A 5 1.31 -14.42 12.37
CA SER A 5 0.26 -14.20 13.37
C SER A 5 0.73 -14.36 14.82
N SER A 6 1.80 -15.14 15.06
CA SER A 6 2.46 -15.27 16.37
C SER A 6 3.39 -14.10 16.72
N GLY A 7 3.60 -13.14 15.80
CA GLY A 7 4.50 -12.01 15.97
C GLY A 7 5.95 -12.27 15.60
N THR A 8 6.28 -13.46 15.10
CA THR A 8 7.62 -13.84 14.62
C THR A 8 7.91 -13.20 13.27
N ILE A 9 9.14 -12.70 13.08
CA ILE A 9 9.60 -12.15 11.81
C ILE A 9 10.24 -13.26 10.97
N LEU A 10 9.78 -13.42 9.73
CA LEU A 10 10.29 -14.37 8.74
C LEU A 10 10.84 -13.63 7.53
N GLN A 11 11.81 -14.23 6.83
CA GLN A 11 12.32 -13.69 5.57
C GLN A 11 11.33 -14.04 4.44
N ALA A 12 10.97 -13.04 3.64
CA ALA A 12 10.16 -13.26 2.45
C ALA A 12 11.08 -13.65 1.28
N THR A 13 10.57 -14.45 0.34
CA THR A 13 11.31 -14.83 -0.86
C THR A 13 11.09 -13.78 -1.96
N GLN A 14 12.16 -13.36 -2.62
CA GLN A 14 12.11 -12.45 -3.77
C GLN A 14 12.08 -13.29 -5.06
N ASN A 15 11.21 -12.95 -6.01
CA ASN A 15 11.24 -13.53 -7.36
C ASN A 15 12.11 -12.69 -8.30
N GLU A 16 12.29 -13.15 -9.54
CA GLU A 16 13.18 -12.50 -10.51
C GLU A 16 12.71 -11.11 -10.97
N ASP A 17 11.43 -10.78 -10.78
CA ASP A 17 10.83 -9.49 -11.18
C ASP A 17 10.88 -8.43 -10.05
N TYR A 18 11.72 -8.63 -9.03
CA TYR A 18 11.75 -7.82 -7.81
C TYR A 18 10.41 -7.75 -7.06
N SER A 19 9.49 -8.67 -7.35
CA SER A 19 8.26 -8.86 -6.61
C SER A 19 8.54 -9.81 -5.42
N VAL A 20 8.04 -9.42 -4.25
CA VAL A 20 8.26 -10.19 -3.01
C VAL A 20 7.08 -11.11 -2.79
N ASN A 21 7.34 -12.43 -2.83
CA ASN A 21 6.38 -13.43 -2.40
C ASN A 21 6.34 -13.45 -0.86
N LEU A 22 5.24 -12.95 -0.30
CA LEU A 22 5.01 -12.87 1.14
C LEU A 22 4.50 -14.19 1.74
N GLY A 23 4.26 -15.23 0.94
CA GLY A 23 3.66 -16.48 1.40
C GLY A 23 2.16 -16.39 1.60
N ASP A 24 1.60 -17.32 2.39
CA ASP A 24 0.15 -17.44 2.63
C ASP A 24 -0.37 -16.31 3.54
N PRO A 25 -1.20 -15.37 3.03
CA PRO A 25 -1.75 -14.25 3.82
C PRO A 25 -2.48 -14.67 5.10
N SER A 26 -3.02 -15.88 5.15
CA SER A 26 -3.74 -16.39 6.33
C SER A 26 -2.86 -16.62 7.56
N THR A 27 -1.54 -16.61 7.36
CA THR A 27 -0.55 -16.89 8.41
C THR A 27 0.12 -15.63 8.95
N MET A 28 -0.27 -14.44 8.47
CA MET A 28 0.44 -13.19 8.77
C MET A 28 -0.45 -12.04 9.24
N ASN A 29 0.18 -11.11 9.95
CA ASN A 29 -0.43 -9.82 10.31
C ASN A 29 0.07 -8.71 9.39
N GLY A 30 1.18 -8.91 8.70
CA GLY A 30 1.67 -7.93 7.75
C GLY A 30 2.98 -8.30 7.09
N GLY A 31 3.33 -7.52 6.08
CA GLY A 31 4.51 -7.73 5.25
C GLY A 31 5.36 -6.47 5.11
N TYR A 32 6.61 -6.70 4.75
CA TYR A 32 7.59 -5.69 4.39
C TYR A 32 8.24 -6.10 3.07
N HIS A 33 8.29 -5.19 2.11
CA HIS A 33 9.13 -5.34 0.92
C HIS A 33 9.85 -4.04 0.58
N ASN A 34 10.75 -4.12 -0.40
CA ASN A 34 11.51 -2.98 -0.91
C ASN A 34 11.11 -2.78 -2.38
N HIS A 35 11.01 -1.53 -2.84
CA HIS A 35 10.94 -1.19 -4.27
C HIS A 35 12.31 -0.65 -4.70
N PRO A 36 13.20 -1.50 -5.25
CA PRO A 36 14.61 -1.17 -5.47
C PRO A 36 14.89 -0.23 -6.66
N GLY A 37 13.88 0.52 -7.13
CA GLY A 37 14.07 1.66 -8.05
C GLY A 37 13.56 1.47 -9.48
N THR A 38 13.02 0.30 -9.84
CA THR A 38 12.25 0.12 -11.09
C THR A 38 10.75 0.17 -10.78
N GLY A 39 10.01 1.06 -11.46
CA GLY A 39 8.56 1.22 -11.26
C GLY A 39 8.18 2.45 -10.43
N VAL A 40 6.95 2.46 -9.92
CA VAL A 40 6.47 3.50 -9.00
C VAL A 40 6.89 3.11 -7.58
N ASN A 41 7.63 3.98 -6.89
CA ASN A 41 8.18 3.69 -5.55
C ASN A 41 7.14 3.84 -4.42
N ILE A 42 5.94 3.30 -4.63
CA ILE A 42 4.86 3.18 -3.64
C ILE A 42 4.07 1.89 -3.93
N PHE A 43 3.21 1.47 -3.00
CA PHE A 43 2.39 0.26 -3.14
C PHE A 43 1.61 0.22 -4.47
N SER A 44 1.75 -0.89 -5.18
CA SER A 44 1.03 -1.24 -6.39
C SER A 44 -0.41 -1.72 -6.09
N ALA A 45 -1.21 -1.97 -7.12
CA ALA A 45 -2.54 -2.55 -6.95
C ALA A 45 -2.47 -3.97 -6.36
N ASP A 46 -1.46 -4.76 -6.74
CA ASP A 46 -1.21 -6.09 -6.16
C ASP A 46 -0.88 -6.01 -4.68
N ASP A 47 -0.07 -5.03 -4.27
CA ASP A 47 0.28 -4.87 -2.86
C ASP A 47 -0.94 -4.54 -2.01
N ILE A 48 -1.83 -3.69 -2.54
CA ILE A 48 -3.10 -3.34 -1.91
C ILE A 48 -4.01 -4.58 -1.85
N ALA A 49 -4.09 -5.37 -2.92
CA ALA A 49 -4.88 -6.60 -2.94
C ALA A 49 -4.36 -7.63 -1.91
N ILE A 50 -3.04 -7.74 -1.74
CA ILE A 50 -2.42 -8.57 -0.70
C ILE A 50 -2.81 -8.08 0.69
N LEU A 51 -2.79 -6.76 0.95
CA LEU A 51 -3.27 -6.20 2.23
C LEU A 51 -4.72 -6.61 2.51
N ILE A 52 -5.59 -6.59 1.50
CA ILE A 52 -6.99 -7.00 1.63
C ILE A 52 -7.09 -8.49 2.04
N GLU A 53 -6.27 -9.36 1.46
CA GLU A 53 -6.24 -10.77 1.85
C GLU A 53 -5.68 -10.96 3.26
N ILE A 54 -4.63 -10.22 3.67
CA ILE A 54 -4.14 -10.25 5.06
C ILE A 54 -5.25 -9.81 6.03
N ALA A 55 -5.99 -8.75 5.69
CA ALA A 55 -7.11 -8.24 6.49
C ALA A 55 -8.23 -9.27 6.62
N ARG A 56 -8.53 -10.00 5.54
CA ARG A 56 -9.57 -11.04 5.49
C ARG A 56 -9.34 -12.13 6.53
N TYR A 57 -8.09 -12.53 6.73
CA TYR A 57 -7.72 -13.60 7.65
C TYR A 57 -7.42 -13.15 9.07
N GLN A 58 -7.49 -11.84 9.36
CA GLN A 58 -7.47 -11.39 10.76
C GLN A 58 -8.71 -11.89 11.50
N ALA A 59 -8.61 -11.98 12.83
CA ALA A 59 -9.77 -12.25 13.66
C ALA A 59 -10.86 -11.19 13.44
N ILE A 60 -12.14 -11.58 13.51
CA ILE A 60 -13.27 -10.65 13.39
C ILE A 60 -13.12 -9.53 14.41
N GLY A 61 -13.28 -8.29 13.96
CA GLY A 61 -13.06 -7.08 14.77
C GLY A 61 -11.62 -6.58 14.80
N ASN A 62 -10.66 -7.34 14.25
CA ASN A 62 -9.24 -7.02 14.21
C ASN A 62 -8.70 -6.86 12.79
N ALA A 63 -9.55 -6.65 11.77
CA ALA A 63 -9.13 -6.46 10.39
C ALA A 63 -8.06 -5.35 10.23
N GLY A 64 -8.10 -4.32 11.09
CA GLY A 64 -7.12 -3.24 11.08
C GLY A 64 -5.72 -3.61 11.57
N ASN A 65 -5.52 -4.83 12.07
CA ASN A 65 -4.17 -5.34 12.37
C ASN A 65 -3.39 -5.69 11.10
N ALA A 66 -4.04 -5.74 9.93
CA ALA A 66 -3.38 -5.96 8.66
C ALA A 66 -2.62 -4.72 8.20
N TYR A 67 -1.33 -4.89 7.92
CA TYR A 67 -0.49 -3.80 7.42
C TYR A 67 0.57 -4.29 6.43
N MET A 68 1.06 -3.36 5.62
CA MET A 68 2.14 -3.55 4.67
C MET A 68 3.11 -2.37 4.77
N VAL A 69 4.40 -2.64 4.62
CA VAL A 69 5.46 -1.63 4.67
C VAL A 69 6.29 -1.70 3.39
N VAL A 70 6.51 -0.55 2.76
CA VAL A 70 7.46 -0.40 1.65
C VAL A 70 8.53 0.61 2.04
N VAL A 71 9.78 0.29 1.71
CA VAL A 71 10.88 1.24 1.76
C VAL A 71 11.18 1.72 0.35
N ALA A 72 11.01 3.02 0.16
CA ALA A 72 11.31 3.71 -1.07
C ALA A 72 12.74 4.28 -1.04
N PRO A 73 13.34 4.57 -2.20
CA PRO A 73 14.62 5.26 -2.27
C PRO A 73 14.62 6.58 -1.48
N GLY A 74 15.78 6.95 -0.92
CA GLY A 74 15.93 8.19 -0.15
C GLY A 74 15.52 8.11 1.33
N GLY A 75 15.32 6.90 1.87
CA GLY A 75 15.03 6.70 3.29
C GLY A 75 13.57 6.97 3.68
N ILE A 76 12.67 7.01 2.70
CA ILE A 76 11.24 7.20 2.94
C ILE A 76 10.58 5.84 3.10
N HIS A 77 9.83 5.69 4.19
CA HIS A 77 9.12 4.47 4.51
C HIS A 77 7.62 4.76 4.43
N TYR A 78 6.88 3.94 3.71
CA TYR A 78 5.42 4.00 3.70
C TYR A 78 4.85 2.79 4.41
N VAL A 79 3.84 3.02 5.24
CA VAL A 79 3.05 1.98 5.89
C VAL A 79 1.62 2.13 5.41
N MET A 80 1.03 1.08 4.88
CA MET A 80 -0.41 1.02 4.66
C MET A 80 -1.06 0.03 5.60
N TYR A 81 -2.26 0.32 6.06
CA TYR A 81 -3.04 -0.60 6.88
C TYR A 81 -4.53 -0.49 6.58
N PHE A 82 -5.25 -1.57 6.82
CA PHE A 82 -6.70 -1.58 6.63
C PHE A 82 -7.39 -0.81 7.74
N ASN A 83 -8.38 0.01 7.39
CA ASN A 83 -9.12 0.88 8.30
C ASN A 83 -10.63 0.64 8.22
N GLY A 84 -11.04 -0.44 7.55
CA GLY A 84 -12.43 -0.90 7.52
C GLY A 84 -12.73 -1.99 8.54
N THR A 85 -13.99 -2.39 8.55
CA THR A 85 -14.51 -3.58 9.25
C THR A 85 -14.45 -4.82 8.34
N HIS A 86 -14.60 -6.01 8.91
CA HIS A 86 -14.65 -7.26 8.14
C HIS A 86 -15.73 -7.28 7.05
N ASN A 87 -16.84 -6.58 7.28
CA ASN A 87 -17.95 -6.49 6.32
C ASN A 87 -17.63 -5.57 5.13
N GLU A 88 -16.62 -4.73 5.26
CA GLU A 88 -16.18 -3.78 4.23
C GLU A 88 -14.98 -4.31 3.44
N ILE A 89 -14.49 -5.51 3.79
CA ILE A 89 -13.49 -6.22 3.01
C ILE A 89 -14.17 -6.67 1.71
N PRO A 90 -13.61 -6.33 0.52
CA PRO A 90 -14.06 -6.87 -0.76
C PRO A 90 -14.22 -8.39 -0.71
N ALA A 91 -15.14 -8.95 -1.49
CA ALA A 91 -15.32 -10.39 -1.54
C ALA A 91 -14.02 -11.10 -2.00
N TYR A 92 -13.85 -12.36 -1.59
CA TYR A 92 -12.70 -13.14 -2.05
C TYR A 92 -12.72 -13.26 -3.58
N GLY A 93 -11.60 -12.97 -4.22
CA GLY A 93 -11.50 -12.96 -5.68
C GLY A 93 -12.19 -11.77 -6.37
N SER A 94 -12.51 -10.69 -5.63
CA SER A 94 -13.08 -9.46 -6.22
C SER A 94 -12.18 -8.77 -7.25
N TYR A 95 -10.89 -9.08 -7.25
CA TYR A 95 -9.92 -8.51 -8.17
C TYR A 95 -9.36 -9.60 -9.07
N SER A 96 -9.67 -9.52 -10.36
CA SER A 96 -9.04 -10.36 -11.37
C SER A 96 -7.63 -9.86 -11.70
N THR A 97 -6.77 -10.74 -12.21
CA THR A 97 -5.43 -10.38 -12.68
C THR A 97 -5.48 -9.25 -13.71
N GLY A 98 -6.44 -9.28 -14.64
CA GLY A 98 -6.62 -8.23 -15.64
C GLY A 98 -7.00 -6.85 -15.05
N GLN A 99 -7.74 -6.82 -13.93
CA GLN A 99 -8.04 -5.56 -13.22
C GLN A 99 -6.80 -5.02 -12.52
N LEU A 100 -6.06 -5.87 -11.80
CA LEU A 100 -4.82 -5.50 -11.11
C LEU A 100 -3.78 -4.96 -12.12
N ASP A 101 -3.59 -5.66 -13.23
CA ASP A 101 -2.72 -5.23 -14.34
C ASP A 101 -3.17 -3.88 -14.93
N GLY A 102 -4.49 -3.68 -15.07
CA GLY A 102 -5.07 -2.43 -15.54
C GLY A 102 -4.73 -1.27 -14.60
N TRP A 103 -4.97 -1.44 -13.31
CA TRP A 103 -4.67 -0.41 -12.30
C TRP A 103 -3.18 -0.14 -12.16
N ASN A 104 -2.31 -1.13 -12.28
CA ASN A 104 -0.87 -0.92 -12.31
C ASN A 104 -0.42 -0.10 -13.53
N LYS A 105 -1.02 -0.34 -14.70
CA LYS A 105 -0.75 0.46 -15.91
C LYS A 105 -1.25 1.90 -15.74
N GLU A 106 -2.41 2.09 -15.14
CA GLU A 106 -2.93 3.42 -14.79
C GLU A 106 -2.02 4.13 -13.79
N GLN A 107 -1.53 3.39 -12.79
CA GLN A 107 -0.57 3.86 -11.79
C GLN A 107 0.70 4.39 -12.47
N TRP A 108 1.27 3.60 -13.38
CA TRP A 108 2.45 3.98 -14.15
C TRP A 108 2.18 5.18 -15.06
N LYS A 109 1.05 5.19 -15.77
CA LYS A 109 0.65 6.32 -16.61
C LYS A 109 0.57 7.61 -15.80
N LYS A 110 -0.10 7.58 -14.64
CA LYS A 110 -0.19 8.73 -13.74
C LYS A 110 1.17 9.16 -13.22
N ASN A 111 2.08 8.23 -12.94
CA ASN A 111 3.45 8.56 -12.57
C ASN A 111 4.21 9.31 -13.69
N VAL A 112 4.05 8.88 -14.94
CA VAL A 112 4.64 9.57 -16.11
C VAL A 112 4.01 10.94 -16.31
N ASP A 113 2.70 11.08 -16.18
CA ASP A 113 2.00 12.36 -16.34
C ASP A 113 2.43 13.38 -15.27
N LEU A 114 2.75 12.92 -14.05
CA LEU A 114 3.18 13.74 -12.93
C LEU A 114 4.70 13.94 -12.84
N ILE A 115 5.52 13.26 -13.65
CA ILE A 115 6.98 13.40 -13.57
C ILE A 115 7.47 14.75 -14.12
N SER A 116 6.71 15.35 -15.03
CA SER A 116 7.00 16.63 -15.67
C SER A 116 6.50 17.82 -14.86
N ASP A 117 5.71 17.58 -13.81
CA ASP A 117 5.22 18.60 -12.90
C ASP A 117 6.31 18.90 -11.84
N ASN A 118 6.95 20.06 -11.98
CA ASN A 118 8.01 20.52 -11.09
C ASN A 118 7.46 21.21 -9.82
N ASP A 119 6.15 21.48 -9.76
CA ASP A 119 5.53 22.17 -8.62
C ASP A 119 5.12 21.18 -7.51
N ILE A 120 5.16 19.88 -7.79
CA ILE A 120 4.86 18.82 -6.82
C ILE A 120 6.13 18.10 -6.36
N SER A 121 6.20 17.82 -5.06
CA SER A 121 7.28 16.98 -4.52
C SER A 121 7.13 15.52 -4.95
N ILE A 122 8.24 14.77 -4.95
CA ILE A 122 8.21 13.32 -5.22
C ILE A 122 7.25 12.57 -4.30
N ASN A 123 7.20 12.92 -3.02
CA ASN A 123 6.32 12.29 -2.04
C ASN A 123 4.85 12.58 -2.37
N GLN A 124 4.53 13.84 -2.66
CA GLN A 124 3.18 14.24 -3.05
C GLN A 124 2.73 13.53 -4.34
N ARG A 125 3.62 13.36 -5.31
CA ARG A 125 3.35 12.56 -6.52
C ARG A 125 3.01 11.10 -6.18
N LEU A 126 3.87 10.43 -5.41
CA LEU A 126 3.66 9.03 -5.01
C LEU A 126 2.35 8.86 -4.24
N GLU A 127 2.09 9.75 -3.29
CA GLU A 127 0.87 9.75 -2.48
C GLU A 127 -0.39 9.97 -3.33
N GLN A 128 -0.36 10.88 -4.31
CA GLN A 128 -1.44 11.07 -5.29
C GLN A 128 -1.72 9.83 -6.12
N ILE A 129 -0.67 9.09 -6.47
CA ILE A 129 -0.76 7.88 -7.25
C ILE A 129 -1.43 6.79 -6.41
N PHE A 130 -0.95 6.55 -5.19
CA PHE A 130 -1.52 5.56 -4.28
C PHE A 130 -3.00 5.82 -3.95
N LEU A 131 -3.35 7.07 -3.61
CA LEU A 131 -4.73 7.43 -3.29
C LEU A 131 -5.67 7.24 -4.49
N SER A 132 -5.19 7.51 -5.70
CA SER A 132 -5.93 7.24 -6.94
C SER A 132 -6.13 5.76 -7.19
N THR A 133 -5.11 4.94 -6.89
CA THR A 133 -5.23 3.48 -6.98
C THR A 133 -6.30 2.97 -6.02
N LEU A 134 -6.34 3.47 -4.76
CA LEU A 134 -7.41 3.13 -3.82
C LEU A 134 -8.79 3.53 -4.33
N GLU A 135 -8.91 4.69 -4.97
CA GLU A 135 -10.14 5.12 -5.61
C GLU A 135 -10.60 4.16 -6.70
N ASN A 136 -9.71 3.79 -7.62
CA ASN A 136 -10.03 2.88 -8.71
C ASN A 136 -10.40 1.46 -8.20
N MET A 137 -9.84 1.05 -7.06
CA MET A 137 -10.13 -0.23 -6.40
C MET A 137 -11.38 -0.20 -5.51
N GLY A 138 -12.02 0.96 -5.32
CA GLY A 138 -13.17 1.13 -4.43
C GLY A 138 -12.82 1.07 -2.93
N LEU A 139 -11.57 1.35 -2.58
CA LEU A 139 -11.01 1.26 -1.22
C LEU A 139 -10.77 2.63 -0.56
N GLN A 140 -11.37 3.69 -1.11
CA GLN A 140 -11.30 5.03 -0.52
C GLN A 140 -11.72 5.00 0.95
N ASN A 141 -10.90 5.58 1.82
CA ASN A 141 -11.10 5.60 3.28
C ASN A 141 -11.08 4.22 3.97
N LYS A 142 -10.84 3.13 3.24
CA LYS A 142 -10.72 1.75 3.78
C LYS A 142 -9.28 1.32 3.98
N VAL A 143 -8.34 1.99 3.32
CA VAL A 143 -6.91 1.82 3.55
C VAL A 143 -6.32 3.18 3.90
N ILE A 144 -5.49 3.20 4.94
CA ILE A 144 -4.76 4.40 5.36
C ILE A 144 -3.31 4.26 4.95
N LEU A 145 -2.72 5.35 4.49
CA LEU A 145 -1.30 5.49 4.22
C LEU A 145 -0.65 6.36 5.30
N GLN A 146 0.45 5.89 5.86
CA GLN A 146 1.35 6.66 6.69
C GLN A 146 2.69 6.80 5.98
N ARG A 147 3.24 8.02 6.01
CA ARG A 147 4.63 8.28 5.67
C ARG A 147 5.46 8.35 6.94
N VAL A 148 6.54 7.61 6.97
CA VAL A 148 7.52 7.56 8.05
C VAL A 148 8.83 8.13 7.52
N GLU A 149 9.24 9.24 8.14
CA GLU A 149 10.50 9.94 7.97
C GLU A 149 11.28 9.84 9.30
N GLU A 150 12.59 10.09 9.30
CA GLU A 150 13.51 9.79 10.42
C GLU A 150 12.97 10.09 11.83
N ASN A 151 12.22 11.17 12.03
CA ASN A 151 11.63 11.54 13.32
C ASN A 151 10.15 11.95 13.24
N LYS A 152 9.46 11.59 12.16
CA LYS A 152 8.10 12.06 11.90
C LYS A 152 7.27 10.99 11.23
N ILE A 153 6.11 10.72 11.81
CA ILE A 153 5.06 9.91 11.18
C ILE A 153 3.93 10.83 10.80
N SER A 154 3.40 10.69 9.60
CA SER A 154 2.24 11.45 9.13
C SER A 154 1.25 10.54 8.44
N THR A 155 -0.02 10.65 8.81
CA THR A 155 -1.13 10.08 8.06
C THR A 155 -1.38 10.92 6.82
N ILE A 156 -1.39 10.29 5.65
CA ILE A 156 -1.62 10.94 4.38
C ILE A 156 -3.12 10.95 4.10
N ASN A 157 -3.74 12.12 4.22
CA ASN A 157 -5.14 12.33 3.88
C ASN A 157 -5.27 12.92 2.48
N GLN A 158 -6.49 13.00 1.96
CA GLN A 158 -6.80 13.65 0.68
C GLN A 158 -7.73 14.84 0.91
N ASN A 159 -7.43 15.98 0.30
CA ASN A 159 -8.35 17.13 0.30
C ASN A 159 -9.42 16.98 -0.81
N SER A 160 -10.37 17.91 -0.88
CA SER A 160 -11.46 17.91 -1.87
C SER A 160 -10.99 17.92 -3.32
N ASN A 161 -9.76 18.37 -3.58
CA ASN A 161 -9.18 18.49 -4.92
C ASN A 161 -8.27 17.31 -5.27
N GLY A 162 -8.28 16.25 -4.44
CA GLY A 162 -7.46 15.06 -4.66
C GLY A 162 -5.98 15.22 -4.29
N THR A 163 -5.61 16.34 -3.67
CA THR A 163 -4.23 16.57 -3.23
C THR A 163 -3.97 15.91 -1.88
N PRO A 164 -2.87 15.16 -1.72
CA PRO A 164 -2.46 14.59 -0.46
C PRO A 164 -2.09 15.70 0.54
N VAL A 165 -2.55 15.54 1.77
CA VAL A 165 -2.26 16.46 2.88
C VAL A 165 -1.75 15.62 4.06
N PRO A 166 -0.44 15.69 4.39
CA PRO A 166 0.11 14.98 5.53
C PRO A 166 -0.39 15.61 6.83
N ALA A 167 -0.99 14.80 7.70
CA ALA A 167 -1.34 15.16 9.06
C ALA A 167 -0.41 14.44 10.05
N PRO A 168 0.26 15.15 10.97
CA PRO A 168 1.11 14.51 11.98
C PRO A 168 0.34 13.48 12.81
N CYS A 169 0.98 12.34 13.09
CA CYS A 169 0.50 11.42 14.12
C CYS A 169 0.97 11.94 15.48
N ASN A 170 0.03 12.25 16.37
CA ASN A 170 0.30 12.67 17.75
C ASN A 170 0.26 11.48 18.70
#